data_AF-A0A1S4D939-F1
#
_entry.id   AF-A0A1S4D939-F1
#
_cell.length_a   1.000
_cell.length_b   1.000
_cell.length_c   1.000
_cell.angle_alpha   90.00
_cell.angle_beta   90.00
_cell.angle_gamma   90.00
#
_symmetry.space_group_name_H-M   'P 1'
#
loop_
_entity.id
_entity.type
_entity.pdbx_description
1 polymer ?
#
loop_
_entity_poly.entity_id
_entity_poly.type
_entity_poly.pdbx_seq_one_letter_code
_entity_poly.pdbx_strand_id
1 'polypeptide(L)'
;MNHQRDHVLNHMKKLWTNWRGSLHRYVKFKPLHEALKDVPKEVDKSGLEWLVKEHFLSEKFKGCKDGNLPNMATIFFETHKKEDTLVEPEASKIYTEIQEVVQFEPSLTNIEVIERCFGPQNKSHVVGLGGGITTKELKGGSFSKAAILVELNATRKEKESLQTELNATKNAKESLEKYMDDFESKYDHLISLLFFKSTKYKLKYLIDKGPEEV
;
A
#
# COMPACT_ATOMS: atom_id res chain seq x y z
N MET A 1 33.75 -13.77 30.90
CA MET A 1 33.11 -14.86 30.13
C MET A 1 32.16 -14.37 29.01
N ASN A 2 32.30 -13.12 28.51
CA ASN A 2 31.45 -12.56 27.43
C ASN A 2 32.20 -12.17 26.16
N HIS A 3 33.55 -12.09 26.15
CA HIS A 3 34.30 -11.60 24.99
C HIS A 3 34.13 -12.43 23.72
N GLN A 4 33.98 -13.75 23.82
CA GLN A 4 33.65 -14.58 22.65
C GLN A 4 32.24 -14.31 22.12
N ARG A 5 31.26 -14.11 23.01
CA ARG A 5 29.88 -13.79 22.61
C ARG A 5 29.82 -12.42 21.94
N ASP A 6 30.46 -11.41 22.52
CA ASP A 6 30.50 -10.06 21.97
C ASP A 6 31.23 -10.02 20.62
N HIS A 7 32.33 -10.78 20.49
CA HIS A 7 33.05 -10.92 19.23
C HIS A 7 32.19 -11.57 18.14
N VAL A 8 31.47 -12.64 18.46
CA VAL A 8 30.55 -13.31 17.53
C VAL A 8 29.41 -12.36 17.12
N LEU A 9 28.79 -11.66 18.08
CA LEU A 9 27.70 -10.72 17.80
C LEU A 9 28.16 -9.54 16.94
N ASN A 10 29.34 -8.97 17.22
CA ASN A 10 29.90 -7.89 16.40
C ASN A 10 30.25 -8.38 14.99
N HIS A 11 30.77 -9.60 14.86
CA HIS A 11 31.02 -10.21 13.56
C HIS A 11 29.72 -10.41 12.76
N MET A 12 28.66 -10.92 13.41
CA MET A 12 27.34 -11.06 12.79
C MET A 12 26.75 -9.72 12.37
N LYS A 13 26.85 -8.67 13.21
CA LYS A 13 26.41 -7.31 12.86
C LYS A 13 27.15 -6.76 11.64
N LYS A 14 28.46 -7.03 11.53
CA LYS A 14 29.28 -6.62 10.39
C LYS A 14 28.87 -7.35 9.12
N LEU A 15 28.68 -8.67 9.19
CA LEU A 15 28.18 -9.48 8.07
C LEU A 15 26.81 -9.01 7.60
N TRP A 16 25.88 -8.77 8.53
CA TRP A 16 24.55 -8.24 8.24
C TRP A 16 24.60 -6.87 7.56
N THR A 17 25.47 -5.97 8.01
CA THR A 17 25.61 -4.63 7.43
C THR A 17 26.20 -4.69 6.01
N ASN A 18 27.21 -5.53 5.79
CA ASN A 18 27.77 -5.75 4.47
C ASN A 18 26.75 -6.38 3.51
N TRP A 19 26.03 -7.40 3.98
CA TRP A 19 25.03 -8.09 3.19
C TRP A 19 23.83 -7.19 2.84
N ARG A 20 23.35 -6.38 3.80
CA ARG A 20 22.34 -5.34 3.55
C ARG A 20 22.79 -4.33 2.50
N GLY A 21 24.06 -3.90 2.54
CA GLY A 21 24.60 -2.99 1.53
C GLY A 21 24.59 -3.58 0.11
N SER A 22 24.95 -4.85 -0.02
CA SER A 22 24.89 -5.59 -1.29
C SER A 22 23.46 -5.78 -1.78
N LEU A 23 22.53 -6.16 -0.90
CA LEU A 23 21.11 -6.31 -1.22
C LEU A 23 20.46 -4.99 -1.62
N HIS A 24 20.76 -3.91 -0.91
CA HIS A 24 20.28 -2.58 -1.27
C HIS A 24 20.75 -2.20 -2.68
N ARG A 25 22.01 -2.48 -3.03
CA ARG A 25 22.52 -2.26 -4.40
C ARG A 25 21.79 -3.12 -5.45
N TYR A 26 21.33 -4.31 -5.06
CA TYR A 26 20.60 -5.23 -5.93
C TYR A 26 19.13 -4.84 -6.17
N VAL A 27 18.45 -4.42 -5.11
CA VAL A 27 17.02 -4.08 -5.11
C VAL A 27 16.76 -2.64 -5.56
N LYS A 28 17.69 -1.70 -5.31
CA LYS A 28 17.50 -0.25 -5.59
C LYS A 28 17.33 0.10 -7.07
N PHE A 29 17.86 -0.69 -8.00
CA PHE A 29 17.86 -0.38 -9.44
C PHE A 29 16.89 -1.23 -10.27
N LYS A 30 16.12 -2.13 -9.65
CA LYS A 30 15.23 -3.06 -10.35
C LYS A 30 13.81 -3.02 -9.76
N PRO A 31 12.76 -3.01 -10.59
CA PRO A 31 11.40 -3.25 -10.11
C PRO A 31 11.32 -4.64 -9.44
N LEU A 32 10.47 -4.78 -8.41
CA LEU A 32 10.39 -5.96 -7.54
C LEU A 32 10.34 -7.30 -8.30
N HIS A 33 9.56 -7.35 -9.38
CA HIS A 33 9.40 -8.55 -10.20
C HIS A 33 10.67 -8.94 -10.99
N GLU A 34 11.60 -7.99 -11.18
CA GLU A 34 12.88 -8.18 -11.85
C GLU A 34 13.99 -8.52 -10.84
N ALA A 35 13.96 -7.94 -9.64
CA ALA A 35 14.85 -8.31 -8.54
C ALA A 35 14.64 -9.77 -8.06
N LEU A 36 13.41 -10.30 -8.21
CA LEU A 36 13.06 -11.68 -7.86
C LEU A 36 13.34 -12.71 -8.99
N LYS A 37 13.78 -12.28 -10.18
CA LYS A 37 14.18 -13.19 -11.27
C LYS A 37 15.60 -13.72 -11.10
N ASP A 38 16.48 -12.89 -10.57
CA ASP A 38 17.91 -13.18 -10.48
C ASP A 38 18.29 -13.63 -9.06
N VAL A 39 17.67 -14.72 -8.58
CA VAL A 39 17.95 -15.25 -7.23
C VAL A 39 19.39 -15.79 -7.18
N PRO A 40 20.24 -15.33 -6.23
CA PRO A 40 21.56 -15.92 -6.03
C PRO A 40 21.44 -17.43 -5.78
N LYS A 41 22.30 -18.24 -6.42
CA LYS A 41 22.21 -19.72 -6.37
C LYS A 41 22.20 -20.31 -4.96
N GLU A 42 22.75 -19.59 -3.98
CA GLU A 42 22.84 -20.01 -2.58
C GLU A 42 21.66 -19.55 -1.70
N VAL A 43 20.75 -18.74 -2.23
CA VAL A 43 19.64 -18.15 -1.47
C VAL A 43 18.33 -18.77 -1.93
N ASP A 44 17.56 -19.32 -1.00
CA ASP A 44 16.22 -19.82 -1.30
C ASP A 44 15.32 -18.68 -1.82
N LYS A 45 14.55 -18.96 -2.86
CA LYS A 45 13.67 -17.98 -3.51
C LYS A 45 12.61 -17.45 -2.54
N SER A 46 12.05 -18.32 -1.69
CA SER A 46 11.04 -17.94 -0.71
C SER A 46 11.66 -17.10 0.42
N GLY A 47 12.89 -17.44 0.83
CA GLY A 47 13.68 -16.66 1.79
C GLY A 47 14.02 -15.26 1.27
N LEU A 48 14.41 -15.14 -0.01
CA LEU A 48 14.65 -13.84 -0.65
C LEU A 48 13.36 -13.04 -0.80
N GLU A 49 12.27 -13.69 -1.21
CA GLU A 49 10.96 -13.05 -1.36
C GLU A 49 10.44 -12.54 -0.02
N TRP A 50 10.54 -13.34 1.05
CA TRP A 50 10.20 -12.92 2.40
C TRP A 50 11.06 -11.74 2.84
N LEU A 51 12.38 -11.78 2.65
CA LEU A 51 13.27 -10.69 3.04
C LEU A 51 12.95 -9.38 2.29
N VAL A 52 12.67 -9.46 0.99
CA VAL A 52 12.33 -8.28 0.19
C VAL A 52 10.95 -7.73 0.58
N LYS A 53 9.97 -8.60 0.81
CA LYS A 53 8.61 -8.24 1.25
C LYS A 53 8.55 -7.70 2.69
N GLU A 54 9.32 -8.29 3.59
CA GLU A 54 9.27 -7.95 5.01
C GLU A 54 10.23 -6.81 5.35
N HIS A 55 11.45 -6.81 4.80
CA HIS A 55 12.45 -5.82 5.21
C HIS A 55 12.38 -4.53 4.37
N PHE A 56 12.40 -4.64 3.03
CA PHE A 56 12.40 -3.48 2.12
C PHE A 56 11.00 -2.96 1.80
N LEU A 57 9.99 -3.79 2.01
CA LEU A 57 8.59 -3.47 1.78
C LEU A 57 7.77 -3.35 3.10
N SER A 58 8.38 -3.40 4.28
CA SER A 58 7.69 -3.01 5.53
C SER A 58 7.34 -1.52 5.50
N GLU A 59 6.26 -1.11 6.19
CA GLU A 59 5.94 0.31 6.41
C GLU A 59 7.11 1.13 6.97
N LYS A 60 7.95 0.52 7.82
CA LYS A 60 9.16 1.13 8.37
C LYS A 60 10.19 1.54 7.29
N PHE A 61 10.24 0.79 6.18
CA PHE A 61 11.10 1.07 5.02
C PHE A 61 10.34 1.76 3.88
N LYS A 62 9.02 1.54 3.81
CA LYS A 62 8.02 2.15 2.91
C LYS A 62 7.35 3.38 3.50
N GLY A 63 8.00 4.13 4.40
CA GLY A 63 7.52 5.45 4.86
C GLY A 63 7.33 6.50 3.75
N CYS A 64 7.25 6.08 2.49
CA CYS A 64 7.10 6.81 1.26
C CYS A 64 5.82 6.41 0.48
N LYS A 65 5.03 5.41 0.91
CA LYS A 65 3.84 4.96 0.15
C LYS A 65 2.52 5.64 0.51
N ASP A 66 2.37 6.18 1.72
CA ASP A 66 1.10 6.75 2.19
C ASP A 66 1.01 8.28 2.04
N GLY A 67 1.86 8.88 1.19
CA GLY A 67 1.79 10.31 0.85
C GLY A 67 2.22 11.28 1.96
N ASN A 68 2.29 10.87 3.22
CA ASN A 68 2.91 11.62 4.30
C ASN A 68 4.32 11.11 4.55
N LEU A 69 5.25 11.54 3.70
CA LEU A 69 6.67 11.44 4.01
C LEU A 69 6.88 12.09 5.40
N PRO A 70 7.49 11.39 6.37
CA PRO A 70 7.78 12.00 7.66
C PRO A 70 8.52 13.32 7.44
N ASN A 71 8.21 14.31 8.27
CA ASN A 71 8.89 15.60 8.15
C ASN A 71 10.42 15.40 8.32
N MET A 72 11.19 16.35 7.81
CA MET A 72 12.64 16.24 7.82
C MET A 72 13.21 16.06 9.24
N ALA A 73 12.59 16.65 10.27
CA ALA A 73 13.02 16.49 11.66
C ALA A 73 12.96 15.02 12.10
N THR A 74 11.84 14.34 11.83
CA THR A 74 11.66 12.92 12.16
C THR A 74 12.67 12.05 11.43
N ILE A 75 12.90 12.29 10.13
CA ILE A 75 13.87 11.52 9.35
C ILE A 75 15.29 11.74 9.89
N PHE A 76 15.66 12.98 10.18
CA PHE A 76 16.99 13.32 10.69
C PHE A 76 17.23 12.67 12.06
N PHE A 77 16.25 12.74 12.96
CA PHE A 77 16.33 12.11 14.29
C PHE A 77 16.52 10.59 14.19
N GLU A 78 15.70 9.92 13.41
CA GLU A 78 15.76 8.46 13.26
C GLU A 78 17.08 7.97 12.62
N THR A 79 17.68 8.78 11.75
CA THR A 79 18.94 8.44 11.09
C THR A 79 20.19 8.74 11.90
N HIS A 80 20.11 9.65 12.89
CA HIS A 80 21.25 10.09 13.69
C HIS A 80 21.15 9.70 15.18
N LYS A 81 20.05 9.08 15.62
CA LYS A 81 19.90 8.59 17.00
C LYS A 81 20.79 7.37 17.28
N LYS A 82 21.36 7.32 18.47
CA LYS A 82 21.95 6.13 19.10
C LYS A 82 21.18 5.89 20.40
N GLU A 83 20.59 4.71 20.56
CA GLU A 83 19.79 4.35 21.74
C GLU A 83 18.75 5.44 22.08
N ASP A 84 17.99 5.84 21.06
CA ASP A 84 16.95 6.89 21.10
C ASP A 84 17.40 8.31 21.49
N THR A 85 18.70 8.57 21.50
CA THR A 85 19.26 9.89 21.81
C THR A 85 20.24 10.38 20.73
N LEU A 86 20.28 11.69 20.46
CA LEU A 86 21.31 12.31 19.62
C LEU A 86 22.58 12.53 20.44
N VAL A 87 23.53 11.59 20.33
CA VAL A 87 24.79 11.61 21.11
C VAL A 87 25.80 12.61 20.53
N GLU A 88 25.71 12.91 19.23
CA GLU A 88 26.64 13.81 18.54
C GLU A 88 26.16 15.28 18.67
N PRO A 89 26.96 16.18 19.26
CA PRO A 89 26.54 17.56 19.52
C PRO A 89 26.28 18.35 18.23
N GLU A 90 27.01 18.05 17.15
CA GLU A 90 26.76 18.61 15.82
C GLU A 90 25.39 18.18 15.28
N ALA A 91 25.03 16.90 15.44
CA ALA A 91 23.72 16.39 15.01
C ALA A 91 22.59 16.99 15.85
N SER A 92 22.80 17.17 17.16
CA SER A 92 21.82 17.83 18.04
C SER A 92 21.56 19.28 17.64
N LYS A 93 22.62 20.03 17.31
CA LYS A 93 22.50 21.41 16.84
C LYS A 93 21.70 21.48 15.53
N ILE A 94 22.06 20.65 14.55
CA ILE A 94 21.38 20.61 13.24
C ILE A 94 19.92 20.17 13.40
N TYR A 95 19.64 19.21 14.28
CA TYR A 95 18.27 18.77 14.54
C TYR A 95 17.40 19.92 15.05
N THR A 96 17.95 20.76 15.93
CA THR A 96 17.25 21.95 16.45
C THR A 96 16.95 22.95 15.33
N GLU A 97 17.93 23.22 14.45
CA GLU A 97 17.74 24.08 13.27
C GLU A 97 16.65 23.54 12.33
N ILE A 98 16.64 22.22 12.08
CA ILE A 98 15.60 21.57 11.27
C ILE A 98 14.23 21.70 11.94
N GLN A 99 14.12 21.51 13.26
CA GLN A 99 12.87 21.67 13.98
C GLN A 99 12.32 23.10 13.87
N GLU A 100 13.18 24.10 14.03
CA GLU A 100 12.79 25.52 13.90
C GLU A 100 12.27 25.83 12.49
N VAL A 101 12.99 25.39 11.45
CA VAL A 101 12.60 25.62 10.05
C VAL A 101 11.27 24.93 9.73
N VAL A 102 11.07 23.68 10.16
CA VAL A 102 9.82 22.94 9.93
C VAL A 102 8.64 23.58 10.67
N GLN A 103 8.87 24.14 11.86
CA GLN A 103 7.82 24.85 12.61
C GLN A 103 7.48 26.21 12.00
N PHE A 104 8.48 26.97 11.56
CA PHE A 104 8.29 28.32 11.02
C PHE A 104 7.72 28.31 9.59
N GLU A 105 8.15 27.35 8.75
CA GLU A 105 7.74 27.22 7.36
C GLU A 105 7.28 25.78 7.04
N PRO A 106 6.10 25.35 7.53
CA PRO A 106 5.62 23.97 7.38
C PRO A 106 5.28 23.59 5.93
N SER A 107 5.19 24.57 5.02
CA SER A 107 4.99 24.36 3.59
C SER A 107 6.27 23.96 2.84
N LEU A 108 7.44 24.08 3.47
CA LEU A 108 8.69 23.69 2.84
C LEU A 108 8.73 22.18 2.59
N THR A 109 9.27 21.82 1.44
CA THR A 109 9.59 20.44 1.12
C THR A 109 10.82 19.98 1.92
N ASN A 110 10.94 18.67 2.16
CA ASN A 110 12.08 18.11 2.90
C ASN A 110 13.44 18.48 2.26
N ILE A 111 13.49 18.66 0.94
CA ILE A 111 14.72 19.07 0.25
C ILE A 111 15.09 20.54 0.53
N GLU A 112 14.11 21.44 0.60
CA GLU A 112 14.35 22.86 0.93
C GLU A 112 14.81 23.02 2.37
N VAL A 113 14.21 22.26 3.31
CA VAL A 113 14.65 22.23 4.71
C VAL A 113 16.11 21.78 4.83
N ILE A 114 16.50 20.71 4.12
CA ILE A 114 17.89 20.25 4.08
C ILE A 114 18.82 21.28 3.45
N GLU A 115 18.43 21.88 2.33
CA GLU A 115 19.25 22.88 1.65
C GLU A 115 19.48 24.13 2.51
N ARG A 116 18.56 24.44 3.43
CA ARG A 116 18.72 25.55 4.39
C ARG A 116 19.72 25.26 5.50
N CYS A 117 19.77 24.01 5.98
CA CYS A 117 20.67 23.61 7.08
C CYS A 117 22.07 23.21 6.58
N PHE A 118 22.15 22.58 5.40
CA PHE A 118 23.39 22.00 4.87
C PHE A 118 23.92 22.70 3.62
N GLY A 119 23.21 23.72 3.12
CA GLY A 119 23.49 24.38 1.86
C GLY A 119 23.00 23.60 0.63
N PRO A 120 23.14 24.17 -0.58
CA PRO A 120 22.65 23.57 -1.82
C PRO A 120 23.16 22.14 -2.04
N GLN A 121 22.23 21.20 -2.29
CA GLN A 121 22.56 19.78 -2.49
C GLN A 121 22.74 19.48 -3.98
N ASN A 122 23.96 19.11 -4.38
CA ASN A 122 24.29 18.73 -5.77
C ASN A 122 24.84 17.30 -5.90
N LYS A 123 24.85 16.54 -4.81
CA LYS A 123 25.49 15.22 -4.74
C LYS A 123 24.55 14.10 -5.20
N SER A 124 25.14 12.96 -5.52
CA SER A 124 24.42 11.70 -5.82
C SER A 124 23.57 11.19 -4.66
N HIS A 125 23.73 11.76 -3.47
CA HIS A 125 22.94 11.49 -2.28
C HIS A 125 22.69 12.80 -1.53
N VAL A 126 21.55 12.90 -0.85
CA VAL A 126 21.16 14.06 -0.04
C VAL A 126 21.60 13.85 1.39
N VAL A 127 22.29 14.84 1.95
CA VAL A 127 22.76 14.81 3.34
C VAL A 127 21.57 14.81 4.30
N GLY A 128 21.65 14.05 5.40
CA GLY A 128 20.65 14.04 6.47
C GLY A 128 19.46 13.09 6.29
N LEU A 129 19.23 12.55 5.09
CA LEU A 129 18.09 11.66 4.80
C LEU A 129 18.38 10.16 4.95
N GLY A 130 19.65 9.76 5.10
CA GLY A 130 20.05 8.35 5.15
C GLY A 130 19.76 7.60 3.84
N GLY A 131 20.10 6.31 3.76
CA GLY A 131 19.72 5.43 2.64
C GLY A 131 20.30 5.74 1.25
N GLY A 132 21.09 6.81 1.11
CA GLY A 132 21.63 7.26 -0.17
C GLY A 132 20.55 7.76 -1.13
N ILE A 133 19.48 8.38 -0.61
CA ILE A 133 18.43 9.04 -1.40
C ILE A 133 19.06 10.14 -2.25
N THR A 134 18.80 10.16 -3.55
CA THR A 134 19.40 11.14 -4.46
C THR A 134 18.58 12.42 -4.54
N THR A 135 19.22 13.55 -4.87
CA THR A 135 18.52 14.82 -5.11
C THR A 135 17.49 14.70 -6.23
N LYS A 136 17.75 13.87 -7.23
CA LYS A 136 16.80 13.57 -8.31
C LYS A 136 15.57 12.85 -7.79
N GLU A 137 15.72 11.87 -6.90
CA GLU A 137 14.59 11.14 -6.32
C GLU A 137 13.68 12.06 -5.50
N LEU A 138 14.24 12.98 -4.71
CA LEU A 138 13.46 13.93 -3.91
C LEU A 138 12.82 15.05 -4.72
N LYS A 139 13.53 15.54 -5.74
CA LYS A 139 13.00 16.55 -6.67
C LYS A 139 12.08 15.94 -7.73
N GLY A 140 11.71 14.66 -7.58
CA GLY A 140 10.83 13.94 -8.48
C GLY A 140 11.47 13.74 -9.85
N GLY A 141 12.44 12.82 -9.91
CA GLY A 141 13.29 12.56 -11.08
C GLY A 141 12.50 12.71 -12.37
N SER A 142 12.92 13.66 -13.21
CA SER A 142 12.12 14.21 -14.29
C SER A 142 11.63 13.12 -15.25
N PHE A 143 10.39 12.67 -15.08
CA PHE A 143 9.60 12.32 -16.25
C PHE A 143 9.50 13.61 -17.07
N SER A 144 9.83 13.56 -18.36
CA SER A 144 9.66 14.75 -19.19
C SER A 144 8.20 15.21 -19.08
N LYS A 145 7.95 16.53 -19.10
CA LYS A 145 6.58 17.08 -19.06
C LYS A 145 5.66 16.38 -20.09
N ALA A 146 6.23 15.97 -21.23
CA ALA A 146 5.56 15.19 -22.26
C ALA A 146 5.19 13.77 -21.79
N ALA A 147 6.08 13.04 -21.11
CA ALA A 147 5.80 11.70 -20.59
C ALA A 147 4.65 11.72 -19.56
N ILE A 148 4.64 12.71 -18.65
CA ILE A 148 3.56 12.89 -17.67
C ILE A 148 2.22 13.17 -18.37
N LEU A 149 2.22 14.01 -19.40
CA LEU A 149 1.00 14.32 -20.16
C LEU A 149 0.45 13.10 -20.92
N VAL A 150 1.33 12.25 -21.45
CA VAL A 150 0.92 11.01 -22.11
C VAL A 150 0.25 10.05 -21.12
N GLU A 151 0.87 9.85 -19.96
CA GLU A 151 0.34 8.97 -18.91
C GLU A 151 -0.96 9.51 -18.30
N LEU A 152 -1.06 10.82 -18.10
CA LEU A 152 -2.28 11.49 -17.63
C LEU A 152 -3.43 11.35 -18.62
N ASN A 153 -3.16 11.46 -19.93
CA ASN A 153 -4.19 11.28 -20.94
C ASN A 153 -4.61 9.82 -21.09
N ALA A 154 -3.68 8.87 -20.94
CA ALA A 154 -3.99 7.44 -20.94
C ALA A 154 -4.91 7.07 -19.76
N THR A 155 -4.55 7.50 -18.56
CA THR A 155 -5.36 7.27 -17.34
C THR A 155 -6.71 7.96 -17.39
N ARG A 156 -6.82 9.17 -17.99
CA ARG A 156 -8.11 9.83 -18.23
C ARG A 156 -9.01 8.99 -19.14
N LYS A 157 -8.49 8.48 -20.26
CA LYS A 157 -9.25 7.63 -21.19
C LYS A 157 -9.71 6.33 -20.55
N GLU A 158 -8.84 5.69 -19.77
CA GLU A 158 -9.20 4.47 -19.04
C GLU A 158 -10.33 4.74 -18.04
N LYS A 159 -10.26 5.85 -17.29
CA LYS A 159 -11.31 6.25 -16.36
C LYS A 159 -12.66 6.47 -17.07
N GLU A 160 -12.66 7.13 -18.22
CA GLU A 160 -13.87 7.35 -19.03
C GLU A 160 -14.47 6.02 -19.54
N SER A 161 -13.61 5.08 -19.95
CA SER A 161 -14.03 3.73 -20.35
C SER A 161 -14.67 2.98 -19.19
N LEU A 162 -14.01 2.93 -18.03
CA LEU A 162 -14.51 2.27 -16.83
C LEU A 162 -15.83 2.88 -16.34
N GLN A 163 -15.98 4.20 -16.43
CA GLN A 163 -17.23 4.87 -16.07
C GLN A 163 -18.40 4.45 -16.97
N THR A 164 -18.13 4.23 -18.26
CA THR A 164 -19.13 3.78 -19.23
C THR A 164 -19.56 2.34 -18.94
N GLU A 165 -18.60 1.46 -18.66
CA GLU A 165 -18.85 0.06 -18.30
C GLU A 165 -19.61 -0.06 -16.97
N LEU A 166 -19.26 0.77 -15.97
CA LEU A 166 -19.99 0.87 -14.70
C LEU A 166 -21.46 1.24 -14.91
N ASN A 167 -21.75 2.21 -15.78
CA ASN A 167 -23.13 2.61 -16.06
C ASN A 167 -23.90 1.50 -16.80
N ALA A 168 -23.26 0.81 -17.75
CA ALA A 168 -23.88 -0.32 -18.47
C ALA A 168 -24.21 -1.49 -17.52
N THR A 169 -23.27 -1.86 -16.65
CA THR A 169 -23.46 -2.91 -15.65
C THR A 169 -24.55 -2.55 -14.63
N LYS A 170 -24.63 -1.28 -14.22
CA LYS A 170 -25.72 -0.79 -13.36
C LYS A 170 -27.09 -0.95 -14.02
N ASN A 171 -27.23 -0.55 -15.28
CA ASN A 171 -28.49 -0.68 -16.03
C ASN A 171 -28.90 -2.15 -16.22
N ALA A 172 -27.92 -3.03 -16.48
CA ALA A 172 -28.18 -4.47 -16.58
C ALA A 172 -28.65 -5.06 -15.26
N LYS A 173 -28.06 -4.64 -14.13
CA LYS A 173 -28.51 -5.04 -12.79
C LYS A 173 -29.95 -4.60 -12.52
N GLU A 174 -30.28 -3.34 -12.78
CA GLU A 174 -31.65 -2.82 -12.58
C GLU A 174 -32.67 -3.60 -13.43
N SER A 175 -32.29 -4.00 -14.65
CA SER A 175 -33.14 -4.83 -15.52
C SER A 175 -33.35 -6.23 -14.96
N LEU A 176 -32.30 -6.83 -14.40
CA LEU A 176 -32.36 -8.15 -13.77
C LEU A 176 -33.22 -8.14 -12.50
N GLU A 177 -33.09 -7.09 -11.68
CA GLU A 177 -33.86 -6.91 -10.45
C GLU A 177 -35.36 -6.85 -10.76
N LYS A 178 -35.76 -6.07 -11.77
CA LYS A 178 -37.15 -6.04 -12.25
C LYS A 178 -37.65 -7.40 -12.76
N TYR A 179 -36.77 -8.18 -13.41
CA TYR A 179 -37.12 -9.53 -13.89
C TYR A 179 -37.34 -10.49 -12.72
N MET A 180 -36.53 -10.38 -11.67
CA MET A 180 -36.68 -11.15 -10.44
C MET A 180 -38.00 -10.83 -9.73
N ASP A 181 -38.35 -9.54 -9.62
CA ASP A 181 -39.62 -9.11 -9.00
C ASP A 181 -40.85 -9.68 -9.73
N ASP A 182 -40.83 -9.68 -11.07
CA ASP A 182 -41.90 -10.29 -11.89
C ASP A 182 -42.00 -11.80 -11.68
N PHE A 183 -40.86 -12.48 -11.55
CA PHE A 183 -40.83 -13.92 -11.28
C PHE A 183 -41.37 -14.25 -9.89
N GLU A 184 -40.99 -13.47 -8.87
CA GLU A 184 -41.48 -13.63 -7.49
C GLU A 184 -42.99 -13.42 -7.42
N SER A 185 -43.51 -12.37 -8.08
CA SER A 185 -44.96 -12.12 -8.16
C SER A 185 -45.74 -13.29 -8.82
N LYS A 186 -45.18 -13.88 -9.88
CA LYS A 186 -45.79 -15.06 -10.53
C LYS A 186 -45.78 -16.28 -9.62
N TYR A 187 -44.70 -16.47 -8.86
CA TYR A 187 -44.56 -17.58 -7.91
C TYR A 187 -45.58 -17.47 -6.77
N ASP A 188 -45.73 -16.28 -6.19
CA ASP A 188 -46.74 -16.00 -5.15
C ASP A 188 -48.17 -16.22 -5.64
N HIS A 189 -48.45 -15.85 -6.90
CA HIS A 189 -49.74 -16.11 -7.52
C HIS A 189 -50.03 -17.61 -7.65
N LEU A 190 -49.05 -18.40 -8.08
CA LEU A 190 -49.18 -19.86 -8.19
C LEU A 190 -49.39 -20.52 -6.83
N ILE A 191 -48.64 -20.11 -5.79
CA ILE A 191 -48.84 -20.59 -4.42
C ILE A 191 -50.28 -20.33 -3.97
N SER A 192 -50.77 -19.10 -4.18
CA SER A 192 -52.13 -18.70 -3.80
C SER A 192 -53.20 -19.55 -4.50
N LEU A 193 -53.02 -19.81 -5.81
CA LEU A 193 -53.92 -20.68 -6.58
C LEU A 193 -53.92 -22.12 -6.06
N LEU A 194 -52.74 -22.69 -5.77
CA LEU A 194 -52.61 -24.05 -5.22
C LEU A 194 -53.27 -24.16 -3.84
N PHE A 195 -53.07 -23.17 -2.98
CA PHE A 195 -53.69 -23.13 -1.66
C PHE A 195 -55.21 -23.06 -1.76
N PHE A 196 -55.76 -22.17 -2.60
CA PHE A 196 -57.20 -22.06 -2.84
C PHE A 196 -57.80 -23.35 -3.41
N LYS A 197 -57.10 -24.00 -4.35
CA LYS A 197 -57.55 -25.26 -4.92
C LYS A 197 -57.58 -26.37 -3.86
N SER A 198 -56.54 -26.45 -3.02
CA SER A 198 -56.45 -27.40 -1.91
C SER A 198 -57.58 -27.23 -0.88
N THR A 199 -57.86 -25.99 -0.45
CA THR A 199 -58.96 -25.72 0.49
C THR A 199 -60.33 -26.06 -0.10
N LYS A 200 -60.54 -25.78 -1.39
CA LYS A 200 -61.77 -26.14 -2.11
C LYS A 200 -61.96 -27.66 -2.20
N TYR A 201 -60.91 -28.42 -2.50
CA TYR A 201 -60.96 -29.90 -2.47
C TYR A 201 -61.28 -30.43 -1.07
N LYS A 202 -60.65 -29.87 -0.03
CA LYS A 202 -60.90 -30.27 1.36
C LYS A 202 -62.34 -29.99 1.81
N LEU A 203 -62.88 -28.81 1.48
CA LEU A 203 -64.28 -28.47 1.74
C LEU A 203 -65.25 -29.42 1.03
N LYS A 204 -65.00 -29.71 -0.26
CA LYS A 204 -65.83 -30.65 -1.01
C LYS A 204 -65.80 -32.05 -0.40
N TYR A 205 -64.63 -32.55 -0.02
CA TYR A 205 -64.49 -33.85 0.64
C TYR A 205 -65.28 -33.91 1.96
N LEU A 206 -65.25 -32.84 2.77
CA LEU A 206 -66.01 -32.77 4.03
C LEU A 206 -67.54 -32.70 3.82
N ILE A 207 -68.00 -32.03 2.76
CA ILE A 207 -69.42 -31.96 2.40
C ILE A 207 -69.90 -33.33 1.90
N ASP A 208 -69.11 -34.00 1.07
CA ASP A 208 -69.49 -35.29 0.47
C ASP A 208 -69.45 -36.46 1.48
N LYS A 209 -68.70 -36.34 2.59
CA LYS A 209 -68.55 -37.38 3.61
C LYS A 209 -69.71 -37.47 4.63
N GLY A 210 -70.54 -36.42 4.78
CA GLY A 210 -71.63 -36.39 5.77
C GLY A 210 -71.17 -36.51 7.24
N PRO A 211 -71.98 -36.10 8.24
CA PRO A 211 -71.57 -36.07 9.64
C PRO A 211 -71.47 -37.43 10.36
N GLU A 212 -71.49 -38.57 9.66
CA GLU A 212 -71.56 -39.91 10.29
C GLU A 212 -70.22 -40.68 10.36
N GLU A 213 -69.10 -40.12 9.88
CA GLU A 213 -67.77 -40.77 9.98
C GLU A 213 -66.66 -39.87 10.55
N VAL A 214 -66.94 -39.13 11.63
CA VAL A 214 -65.89 -38.51 12.48
C VAL A 214 -65.98 -39.06 13.90
#